data_AF-V6TS77-F1
#
_entry.id   AF-V6TS77-F1
#
_cell.length_a   1.000
_cell.length_b   1.000
_cell.length_c   1.000
_cell.angle_alpha   90.00
_cell.angle_beta   90.00
_cell.angle_gamma   90.00
#
_symmetry.space_group_name_H-M   'P 1'
#
loop_
_entity.id
_entity.type
_entity.pdbx_description
1 polymer ?
#
loop_
_entity_poly.entity_id
_entity_poly.type
_entity_poly.pdbx_seq_one_letter_code
_entity_poly.pdbx_strand_id
1 'polypeptide(L)'
;MLAAAFLCLSLAITCPDGEVDVGGVCYPETCVFEDAVCNGHGTCVRGTCSCEMNYRLTELGCYPTSCSDSRTGYVCGRHGTCTQKGESYSCECMDGYINLGDDCIHPFCMVDYSVCSYYGDCVYDENDQPYCRCDKVATGEHCEDCSDIAIRRGDRCVPTECMSERHDGVLVECGGFGTCYGLPPYGDESACLCDLGTTQVGLLCIPKACQSGENGDVFCSDHGYCSMTRKCVCDDGYDGDVCQYKRLDCDDGYIYIEGQCVKEGCVSKDGHVCAEHGSCRTDSCVCDSGYVLIGTAECTPAACLVDGEVCPHGECVISRGTARCKCNPEYTAYDNKCIPNSCVSKTFDYGYPELCSNRGVCDMDKRRCICSPIYGGTYCQKCGEDAMTAEDGSCIALSCVSTGPDGEPVVCSGKGVCYALRGSSDPMDVGYICMCKSGYTQLDTSTCVSEACLSDDIIFKACSGNGVCEDDKCKCDKGFSGEFCEDYACPSGETYVLGWGCTPDECVTEYKDGKRRLCSGYGRCVKKGSSHVCECHRDGTLVGNDCVSPACLTGDNEVCNGTGACRDGKCV
;
A
#
# COMPACT_ATOMS: atom_id res chain seq x y z
N MET A 1 -26.27 5.94 -110.14
CA MET A 1 -25.96 5.26 -108.87
C MET A 1 -24.68 4.45 -109.09
N LEU A 2 -23.57 4.93 -108.55
CA LEU A 2 -22.24 4.30 -108.64
C LEU A 2 -21.70 4.27 -107.21
N ALA A 3 -21.46 3.07 -106.70
CA ALA A 3 -21.04 2.78 -105.34
C ALA A 3 -19.57 3.12 -105.14
N ALA A 4 -19.26 3.81 -104.04
CA ALA A 4 -17.89 4.03 -103.57
C ALA A 4 -17.44 2.82 -102.74
N ALA A 5 -16.37 2.17 -103.17
CA ALA A 5 -15.68 1.13 -102.43
C ALA A 5 -14.69 1.77 -101.44
N PHE A 6 -14.85 1.48 -100.15
CA PHE A 6 -13.87 1.79 -99.11
C PHE A 6 -12.74 0.76 -99.16
N LEU A 7 -11.53 1.21 -99.49
CA LEU A 7 -10.28 0.45 -99.33
C LEU A 7 -9.78 0.63 -97.89
N CYS A 8 -9.75 -0.46 -97.11
CA CYS A 8 -8.96 -0.53 -95.87
C CYS A 8 -7.49 -0.77 -96.24
N LEU A 9 -6.62 0.22 -96.03
CA LEU A 9 -5.17 0.04 -95.97
C LEU A 9 -4.77 -0.35 -94.54
N SER A 10 -4.30 -1.58 -94.32
CA SER A 10 -3.56 -1.95 -93.12
C SER A 10 -2.11 -1.50 -93.27
N LEU A 11 -1.71 -0.43 -92.57
CA LEU A 11 -0.31 -0.04 -92.41
C LEU A 11 0.36 -1.03 -91.44
N ALA A 12 1.25 -1.88 -91.93
CA ALA A 12 2.12 -2.69 -91.08
C ALA A 12 3.21 -1.79 -90.47
N ILE A 13 3.32 -1.78 -89.15
CA ILE A 13 4.40 -1.09 -88.43
C ILE A 13 5.70 -1.86 -88.66
N THR A 14 6.81 -1.15 -88.86
CA THR A 14 8.15 -1.72 -89.01
C THR A 14 8.99 -1.26 -87.83
N CYS A 15 9.40 -2.18 -86.96
CA CYS A 15 10.20 -1.86 -85.78
C CYS A 15 11.69 -1.73 -86.12
N PRO A 16 12.45 -0.92 -85.34
CA PRO A 16 13.91 -0.86 -85.42
C PRO A 16 14.57 -2.23 -85.14
N ASP A 17 15.80 -2.41 -85.61
CA ASP A 17 16.59 -3.63 -85.36
C ASP A 17 16.74 -3.89 -83.84
N GLY A 18 16.40 -5.10 -83.40
CA GLY A 18 16.42 -5.51 -81.99
C GLY A 18 15.11 -5.22 -81.23
N GLU A 19 14.05 -4.79 -81.91
CA GLU A 19 12.72 -4.60 -81.36
C GLU A 19 11.64 -5.41 -82.09
N VAL A 20 10.64 -5.87 -81.34
CA VAL A 20 9.49 -6.65 -81.82
C VAL A 20 8.21 -5.83 -81.66
N ASP A 21 7.35 -5.87 -82.69
CA ASP A 21 6.01 -5.26 -82.64
C ASP A 21 5.06 -6.12 -81.80
N VAL A 22 4.56 -5.57 -80.69
CA VAL A 22 3.51 -6.20 -79.88
C VAL A 22 2.34 -5.23 -79.80
N GLY A 23 1.29 -5.50 -80.59
CA GLY A 23 0.06 -4.70 -80.57
C GLY A 23 0.19 -3.30 -81.16
N GLY A 24 1.13 -3.07 -82.10
CA GLY A 24 1.36 -1.78 -82.75
C GLY A 24 2.34 -0.87 -82.02
N VAL A 25 3.14 -1.42 -81.12
CA VAL A 25 4.18 -0.74 -80.35
C VAL A 25 5.42 -1.61 -80.35
N CYS A 26 6.57 -1.01 -80.64
CA CYS A 26 7.86 -1.70 -80.67
C CYS A 26 8.46 -1.79 -79.27
N TYR A 27 8.89 -2.99 -78.87
CA TYR A 27 9.56 -3.27 -77.60
C TYR A 27 10.89 -3.99 -77.86
N PRO A 28 11.93 -3.79 -77.03
CA PRO A 28 13.15 -4.58 -77.12
C PRO A 28 12.86 -6.09 -77.12
N GLU A 29 13.54 -6.85 -77.97
CA GLU A 29 13.42 -8.33 -78.03
C GLU A 29 13.60 -8.98 -76.65
N THR A 30 14.44 -8.39 -75.78
CA THR A 30 14.69 -8.86 -74.40
C THR A 30 13.49 -8.74 -73.46
N CYS A 31 12.44 -8.02 -73.85
CA CYS A 31 11.23 -7.81 -73.07
C CYS A 31 10.01 -8.59 -73.62
N VAL A 32 10.15 -9.29 -74.75
CA VAL A 32 9.02 -9.96 -75.42
C VAL A 32 9.18 -11.46 -75.29
N PHE A 33 8.19 -12.10 -74.66
CA PHE A 33 8.15 -13.53 -74.37
C PHE A 33 6.82 -14.09 -74.88
N GLU A 34 6.85 -15.14 -75.70
CA GLU A 34 5.65 -15.72 -76.34
C GLU A 34 4.70 -14.65 -76.95
N ASP A 35 5.27 -13.71 -77.70
CA ASP A 35 4.56 -12.58 -78.34
C ASP A 35 3.85 -11.60 -77.37
N ALA A 36 4.17 -11.66 -76.07
CA ALA A 36 3.66 -10.75 -75.04
C ALA A 36 4.80 -10.00 -74.33
N VAL A 37 4.57 -8.72 -74.02
CA VAL A 37 5.51 -7.94 -73.22
C VAL A 37 5.55 -8.50 -71.80
N CYS A 38 6.74 -8.91 -71.35
CA CYS A 38 6.98 -9.47 -70.02
C CYS A 38 6.05 -10.63 -69.67
N ASN A 39 5.75 -11.48 -70.66
CA ASN A 39 4.80 -12.59 -70.54
C ASN A 39 3.41 -12.17 -70.01
N GLY A 40 3.00 -10.92 -70.25
CA GLY A 40 1.70 -10.39 -69.85
C GLY A 40 1.56 -9.97 -68.38
N HIS A 41 2.61 -10.13 -67.57
CA HIS A 41 2.58 -9.88 -66.11
C HIS A 41 3.63 -8.86 -65.65
N GLY A 42 3.92 -7.88 -66.51
CA GLY A 42 4.89 -6.83 -66.20
C GLY A 42 4.97 -5.75 -67.27
N THR A 43 5.84 -4.77 -67.03
CA THR A 43 6.10 -3.67 -67.95
C THR A 43 7.58 -3.63 -68.34
N CYS A 44 7.88 -3.38 -69.62
CA CYS A 44 9.27 -3.24 -70.06
C CYS A 44 9.82 -1.86 -69.66
N VAL A 45 10.83 -1.86 -68.80
CA VAL A 45 11.50 -0.65 -68.31
C VAL A 45 12.99 -0.76 -68.64
N ARG A 46 13.49 0.11 -69.53
CA ARG A 46 14.91 0.17 -69.94
C ARG A 46 15.48 -1.15 -70.45
N GLY A 47 14.68 -1.94 -71.18
CA GLY A 47 15.11 -3.22 -71.76
C GLY A 47 15.05 -4.42 -70.80
N THR A 48 14.44 -4.24 -69.62
CA THR A 48 14.22 -5.30 -68.64
C THR A 48 12.78 -5.29 -68.16
N CYS A 49 12.24 -6.45 -67.84
CA CYS A 49 10.87 -6.58 -67.36
C CYS A 49 10.74 -6.24 -65.87
N SER A 50 9.88 -5.27 -65.56
CA SER A 50 9.43 -4.96 -64.22
C SER A 50 8.12 -5.69 -63.97
N CYS A 51 8.16 -6.77 -63.20
CA CYS A 51 7.02 -7.64 -62.95
C CYS A 51 6.02 -7.08 -61.94
N GLU A 52 4.77 -7.52 -62.05
CA GLU A 52 3.70 -7.21 -61.12
C GLU A 52 3.90 -7.90 -59.75
N MET A 53 3.09 -7.52 -58.76
CA MET A 53 3.13 -8.13 -57.42
C MET A 53 2.84 -9.64 -57.51
N ASN A 54 3.65 -10.45 -56.82
CA ASN A 54 3.66 -11.93 -56.88
C ASN A 54 4.14 -12.54 -58.21
N TYR A 55 4.79 -11.74 -59.07
CA TYR A 55 5.51 -12.22 -60.24
C TYR A 55 6.99 -11.86 -60.12
N ARG A 56 7.84 -12.74 -60.64
CA ARG A 56 9.30 -12.59 -60.66
C ARG A 56 9.78 -12.69 -62.10
N LEU A 57 10.81 -11.92 -62.43
CA LEU A 57 11.49 -12.04 -63.71
C LEU A 57 12.27 -13.34 -63.74
N THR A 58 11.98 -14.19 -64.72
CA THR A 58 12.61 -15.47 -64.99
C THR A 58 13.17 -15.48 -66.41
N GLU A 59 13.76 -16.61 -66.80
CA GLU A 59 14.19 -16.84 -68.18
C GLU A 59 13.04 -16.82 -69.22
N LEU A 60 11.78 -16.94 -68.76
CA LEU A 60 10.58 -16.93 -69.59
C LEU A 60 9.75 -15.64 -69.43
N GLY A 61 10.32 -14.59 -68.84
CA GLY A 61 9.61 -13.32 -68.57
C GLY A 61 9.05 -13.28 -67.15
N CYS A 62 7.92 -12.59 -66.93
CA CYS A 62 7.35 -12.51 -65.58
C CYS A 62 6.48 -13.75 -65.29
N TYR A 63 6.90 -14.56 -64.32
CA TYR A 63 6.17 -15.76 -63.87
C TYR A 63 5.77 -15.68 -62.40
N PRO A 64 4.72 -16.39 -61.95
CA PRO A 64 4.32 -16.41 -60.55
C PRO A 64 5.47 -16.77 -59.63
N THR A 65 5.62 -16.04 -58.52
CA THR A 65 6.71 -16.26 -57.54
C THR A 65 6.70 -17.66 -56.93
N SER A 66 5.55 -18.34 -56.91
CA SER A 66 5.42 -19.70 -56.37
C SER A 66 5.72 -20.81 -57.39
N CYS A 67 6.21 -20.47 -58.59
CA CYS A 67 6.73 -21.40 -59.58
C CYS A 67 8.12 -21.00 -60.08
N SER A 68 8.72 -19.97 -59.47
CA SER A 68 9.89 -19.28 -60.00
C SER A 68 10.97 -19.24 -58.95
N ASP A 69 12.08 -19.91 -59.22
CA ASP A 69 13.20 -19.93 -58.30
C ASP A 69 13.94 -18.58 -58.31
N SER A 70 14.20 -18.08 -57.11
CA SER A 70 14.77 -16.74 -56.90
C SER A 70 16.25 -16.62 -57.22
N ARG A 71 16.98 -17.74 -57.19
CA ARG A 71 18.45 -17.79 -57.26
C ARG A 71 18.94 -18.17 -58.65
N THR A 72 18.21 -19.06 -59.33
CA THR A 72 18.47 -19.52 -60.69
C THR A 72 17.67 -18.77 -61.74
N GLY A 73 16.48 -18.25 -61.38
CA GLY A 73 15.55 -17.63 -62.32
C GLY A 73 14.82 -18.65 -63.20
N TYR A 74 14.82 -19.94 -62.84
CA TYR A 74 14.12 -20.98 -63.56
C TYR A 74 12.65 -21.06 -63.17
N VAL A 75 11.80 -21.42 -64.13
CA VAL A 75 10.40 -21.73 -63.88
C VAL A 75 10.27 -23.24 -63.72
N CYS A 76 9.81 -23.70 -62.54
CA CYS A 76 9.68 -25.12 -62.21
C CYS A 76 10.94 -25.94 -62.57
N GLY A 77 12.13 -25.38 -62.33
CA GLY A 77 13.41 -26.06 -62.52
C GLY A 77 13.69 -26.46 -63.96
N ARG A 78 12.98 -25.86 -64.93
CA ARG A 78 12.91 -26.25 -66.36
C ARG A 78 12.27 -27.61 -66.64
N HIS A 79 11.85 -28.32 -65.60
CA HIS A 79 11.41 -29.72 -65.67
C HIS A 79 10.01 -29.93 -65.09
N GLY A 80 9.20 -28.87 -65.15
CA GLY A 80 7.80 -28.90 -64.78
C GLY A 80 7.01 -27.81 -65.48
N THR A 81 5.69 -27.91 -65.38
CA THR A 81 4.76 -26.90 -65.87
C THR A 81 4.15 -26.18 -64.68
N CYS A 82 4.18 -24.85 -64.67
CA CYS A 82 3.49 -24.07 -63.65
C CYS A 82 1.98 -24.12 -63.91
N THR A 83 1.22 -24.72 -62.98
CA THR A 83 -0.23 -24.86 -63.09
C THR A 83 -0.94 -24.08 -61.99
N GLN A 84 -2.09 -23.50 -62.32
CA GLN A 84 -2.94 -22.80 -61.35
C GLN A 84 -3.90 -23.80 -60.69
N LYS A 85 -3.84 -23.91 -59.36
CA LYS A 85 -4.72 -24.75 -58.54
C LYS A 85 -5.49 -23.87 -57.56
N GLY A 86 -6.69 -23.45 -57.96
CA GLY A 86 -7.48 -22.50 -57.17
C GLY A 86 -6.90 -21.09 -57.24
N GLU A 87 -6.56 -20.50 -56.09
CA GLU A 87 -5.92 -19.16 -56.01
C GLU A 87 -4.38 -19.22 -55.97
N SER A 88 -3.77 -20.41 -55.97
CA SER A 88 -2.31 -20.57 -55.93
C SER A 88 -1.75 -21.21 -57.19
N TYR A 89 -0.48 -20.92 -57.50
CA TYR A 89 0.28 -21.58 -58.56
C TYR A 89 1.23 -22.62 -57.95
N SER A 90 1.38 -23.76 -58.60
CA SER A 90 2.30 -24.84 -58.20
C SER A 90 2.92 -25.48 -59.42
N CYS A 91 4.12 -26.03 -59.28
CA CYS A 91 4.75 -26.80 -60.34
C CYS A 91 4.17 -28.21 -60.43
N GLU A 92 3.93 -28.68 -61.66
CA GLU A 92 3.68 -30.08 -61.99
C GLU A 92 4.90 -30.64 -62.70
N CYS A 93 5.62 -31.52 -62.00
CA CYS A 93 6.93 -32.00 -62.45
C CYS A 93 6.80 -33.12 -63.47
N MET A 94 7.76 -33.18 -64.39
CA MET A 94 7.93 -34.28 -65.32
C MET A 94 8.28 -35.57 -64.57
N ASP A 95 8.02 -36.73 -65.19
CA ASP A 95 8.32 -38.04 -64.60
C ASP A 95 9.80 -38.14 -64.22
N GLY A 96 10.07 -38.59 -62.99
CA GLY A 96 11.42 -38.74 -62.46
C GLY A 96 11.98 -37.53 -61.70
N TYR A 97 11.27 -36.39 -61.71
CA TYR A 97 11.64 -35.21 -60.94
C TYR A 97 10.91 -35.13 -59.60
N ILE A 98 11.56 -34.56 -58.60
CA ILE A 98 11.03 -34.38 -57.25
C ILE A 98 10.32 -33.04 -57.17
N ASN A 99 9.05 -33.07 -56.77
CA ASN A 99 8.22 -31.89 -56.62
C ASN A 99 8.41 -31.29 -55.21
N LEU A 100 8.92 -30.06 -55.15
CA LEU A 100 9.04 -29.28 -53.90
C LEU A 100 7.97 -28.20 -53.76
N GLY A 101 6.96 -28.21 -54.64
CA GLY A 101 5.86 -27.26 -54.68
C GLY A 101 6.10 -26.13 -55.68
N ASP A 102 7.16 -25.35 -55.44
CA ASP A 102 7.59 -24.22 -56.28
C ASP A 102 8.69 -24.55 -57.28
N ASP A 103 9.31 -25.72 -57.13
CA ASP A 103 10.38 -26.20 -58.01
C ASP A 103 10.32 -27.71 -58.30
N CYS A 104 10.93 -28.13 -59.41
CA CYS A 104 11.07 -29.51 -59.84
C CYS A 104 12.55 -29.89 -59.92
N ILE A 105 13.01 -30.65 -58.93
CA ILE A 105 14.44 -30.92 -58.73
C ILE A 105 14.79 -32.33 -59.21
N HIS A 106 15.90 -32.45 -59.93
CA HIS A 106 16.42 -33.76 -60.32
C HIS A 106 16.94 -34.53 -59.09
N PRO A 107 16.64 -35.83 -58.93
CA PRO A 107 17.04 -36.62 -57.76
C PRO A 107 18.55 -36.63 -57.44
N PHE A 108 19.39 -36.47 -58.46
CA PHE A 108 20.85 -36.31 -58.28
C PHE A 108 21.22 -35.15 -57.35
N CYS A 109 20.50 -34.02 -57.43
CA CYS A 109 20.79 -32.85 -56.61
C CYS A 109 20.22 -32.95 -55.18
N MET A 110 19.52 -34.04 -54.84
CA MET A 110 18.86 -34.19 -53.55
C MET A 110 19.67 -35.08 -52.60
N VAL A 111 20.15 -34.49 -51.51
CA VAL A 111 20.91 -35.18 -50.45
C VAL A 111 20.20 -34.97 -49.12
N ASP A 112 19.87 -36.06 -48.41
CA ASP A 112 19.21 -36.05 -47.09
C ASP A 112 18.04 -35.05 -47.00
N TYR A 113 17.19 -35.03 -48.03
CA TYR A 113 16.00 -34.17 -48.18
C TYR A 113 16.28 -32.69 -48.47
N SER A 114 17.49 -32.33 -48.88
CA SER A 114 17.89 -30.97 -49.23
C SER A 114 18.47 -30.89 -50.64
N VAL A 115 18.21 -29.78 -51.33
CA VAL A 115 18.84 -29.48 -52.62
C VAL A 115 20.28 -29.07 -52.34
N CYS A 116 21.24 -29.79 -52.91
CA CYS A 116 22.69 -29.50 -52.82
C CYS A 116 23.15 -29.17 -51.39
N SER A 117 22.76 -30.02 -50.43
CA SER A 117 23.13 -29.90 -49.01
C SER A 117 22.82 -28.54 -48.35
N TYR A 118 21.79 -27.83 -48.83
CA TYR A 118 21.43 -26.45 -48.45
C TYR A 118 22.43 -25.35 -48.86
N TYR A 119 23.52 -25.72 -49.53
CA TYR A 119 24.62 -24.82 -49.88
C TYR A 119 24.84 -24.71 -51.38
N GLY A 120 23.80 -24.90 -52.18
CA GLY A 120 23.92 -24.75 -53.62
C GLY A 120 22.59 -24.81 -54.34
N ASP A 121 22.66 -24.49 -55.62
CA ASP A 121 21.53 -24.60 -56.55
C ASP A 121 21.72 -25.82 -57.44
N CYS A 122 20.62 -26.54 -57.72
CA CYS A 122 20.62 -27.55 -58.78
C CYS A 122 20.56 -26.84 -60.13
N VAL A 123 21.60 -27.00 -60.93
CA VAL A 123 21.70 -26.39 -62.27
C VAL A 123 22.02 -27.46 -63.31
N TYR A 124 21.87 -27.10 -64.58
CA TYR A 124 22.02 -28.01 -65.70
C TYR A 124 23.09 -27.47 -66.65
N ASP A 125 23.95 -28.35 -67.15
CA ASP A 125 24.96 -27.98 -68.15
C ASP A 125 24.37 -27.86 -69.57
N GLU A 126 25.22 -27.63 -70.58
CA GLU A 126 24.78 -27.51 -71.98
C GLU A 126 24.15 -28.80 -72.55
N ASN A 127 24.36 -29.96 -71.90
CA ASN A 127 23.78 -31.25 -72.29
C ASN A 127 22.58 -31.64 -71.42
N ASP A 128 22.04 -30.71 -70.63
CA ASP A 128 20.94 -30.93 -69.70
C ASP A 128 21.28 -31.94 -68.58
N GLN A 129 22.57 -32.09 -68.25
CA GLN A 129 23.02 -32.93 -67.14
C GLN A 129 22.97 -32.12 -65.83
N PRO A 130 22.26 -32.58 -64.79
CA PRO A 130 22.17 -31.90 -63.50
C PRO A 130 23.48 -31.97 -62.72
N TYR A 131 23.86 -30.85 -62.10
CA TYR A 131 24.95 -30.76 -61.14
C TYR A 131 24.65 -29.69 -60.08
N CYS A 132 25.30 -29.80 -58.92
CA CYS A 132 25.18 -28.79 -57.86
C CYS A 132 26.18 -27.66 -58.08
N ARG A 133 25.69 -26.42 -58.14
CA ARG A 133 26.53 -25.22 -58.10
C ARG A 133 26.57 -24.70 -56.67
N CYS A 134 27.70 -24.91 -56.01
CA CYS A 134 27.86 -24.58 -54.60
C CYS A 134 28.00 -23.07 -54.35
N ASP A 135 27.41 -22.65 -53.24
CA ASP A 135 27.67 -21.38 -52.58
C ASP A 135 29.13 -21.34 -52.11
N LYS A 136 29.71 -20.14 -52.00
CA LYS A 136 31.14 -19.94 -51.69
C LYS A 136 31.61 -20.66 -50.43
N VAL A 137 30.71 -20.86 -49.46
CA VAL A 137 31.01 -21.50 -48.18
C VAL A 137 31.14 -23.01 -48.25
N ALA A 138 30.69 -23.64 -49.35
CA ALA A 138 30.68 -25.08 -49.53
C ALA A 138 31.38 -25.52 -50.81
N THR A 139 31.74 -26.79 -50.86
CA THR A 139 32.38 -27.48 -51.99
C THR A 139 31.96 -28.95 -51.99
N GLY A 140 32.36 -29.70 -53.02
CA GLY A 140 31.96 -31.10 -53.21
C GLY A 140 31.00 -31.27 -54.38
N GLU A 141 30.65 -32.52 -54.66
CA GLU A 141 29.77 -32.88 -55.79
C GLU A 141 28.32 -32.44 -55.54
N HIS A 142 27.92 -32.42 -54.27
CA HIS A 142 26.61 -32.03 -53.78
C HIS A 142 26.66 -30.88 -52.76
N CYS A 143 27.78 -30.16 -52.68
CA CYS A 143 28.03 -29.08 -51.71
C CYS A 143 28.03 -29.56 -50.25
N GLU A 144 28.47 -30.80 -50.04
CA GLU A 144 28.47 -31.50 -48.78
C GLU A 144 29.65 -31.13 -47.87
N ASP A 145 30.71 -30.56 -48.43
CA ASP A 145 31.93 -30.18 -47.71
C ASP A 145 32.02 -28.67 -47.50
N CYS A 146 32.69 -28.25 -46.42
CA CYS A 146 32.96 -26.82 -46.24
C CYS A 146 34.17 -26.41 -47.07
N SER A 147 34.05 -25.26 -47.73
CA SER A 147 35.17 -24.61 -48.42
C SER A 147 36.29 -24.18 -47.43
N ASP A 148 37.40 -23.69 -47.96
CA ASP A 148 38.53 -23.17 -47.19
C ASP A 148 38.21 -21.87 -46.43
N ILE A 149 37.15 -21.16 -46.80
CA ILE A 149 36.70 -19.92 -46.12
C ILE A 149 35.65 -20.18 -45.02
N ALA A 150 35.26 -21.43 -44.79
CA ALA A 150 34.24 -21.81 -43.82
C ALA A 150 34.71 -22.92 -42.87
N ILE A 151 34.14 -22.96 -41.67
CA ILE A 151 34.39 -24.00 -40.67
C ILE A 151 33.11 -24.79 -40.42
N ARG A 152 33.23 -26.11 -40.30
CA ARG A 152 32.11 -26.99 -39.94
C ARG A 152 31.71 -26.81 -38.47
N ARG A 153 30.46 -26.45 -38.23
CA ARG A 153 29.84 -26.37 -36.89
C ARG A 153 28.52 -27.14 -36.89
N GLY A 154 28.53 -28.32 -36.28
CA GLY A 154 27.41 -29.25 -36.44
C GLY A 154 27.22 -29.61 -37.91
N ASP A 155 26.00 -29.48 -38.42
CA ASP A 155 25.63 -29.85 -39.79
C ASP A 155 25.71 -28.68 -40.77
N ARG A 156 26.29 -27.54 -40.37
CA ARG A 156 26.43 -26.33 -41.19
C ARG A 156 27.89 -25.91 -41.43
N CYS A 157 28.13 -25.29 -42.57
CA CYS A 157 29.34 -24.54 -42.89
C CYS A 157 29.13 -23.07 -42.53
N VAL A 158 29.96 -22.57 -41.60
CA VAL A 158 29.88 -21.19 -41.10
C VAL A 158 31.08 -20.39 -41.63
N PRO A 159 30.88 -19.22 -42.26
CA PRO A 159 31.96 -18.33 -42.68
C PRO A 159 32.95 -18.06 -41.53
N THR A 160 34.25 -18.21 -41.82
CA THR A 160 35.32 -17.98 -40.83
C THR A 160 35.34 -16.55 -40.29
N GLU A 161 34.91 -15.56 -41.07
CA GLU A 161 34.84 -14.16 -40.67
C GLU A 161 33.78 -13.86 -39.59
N CYS A 162 32.74 -14.70 -39.48
CA CYS A 162 31.75 -14.63 -38.40
C CYS A 162 32.26 -15.28 -37.09
N MET A 163 33.44 -15.88 -37.12
CA MET A 163 33.98 -16.59 -35.96
C MET A 163 34.88 -15.66 -35.15
N SER A 164 34.68 -15.70 -33.84
CA SER A 164 35.39 -14.85 -32.88
C SER A 164 35.90 -15.70 -31.73
N GLU A 165 37.13 -15.47 -31.29
CA GLU A 165 37.70 -16.15 -30.14
C GLU A 165 37.28 -15.44 -28.86
N ARG A 166 36.71 -16.20 -27.91
CA ARG A 166 36.35 -15.67 -26.59
C ARG A 166 37.57 -15.58 -25.69
N HIS A 167 37.42 -14.88 -24.56
CA HIS A 167 38.48 -14.77 -23.55
C HIS A 167 38.98 -16.12 -23.00
N ASP A 168 38.15 -17.18 -23.05
CA ASP A 168 38.49 -18.55 -22.67
C ASP A 168 39.19 -19.35 -23.80
N GLY A 169 39.52 -18.71 -24.93
CA GLY A 169 40.14 -19.32 -26.10
C GLY A 169 39.16 -20.12 -26.98
N VAL A 170 37.87 -20.14 -26.65
CA VAL A 170 36.87 -20.89 -27.41
C VAL A 170 36.39 -20.05 -28.59
N LEU A 171 36.54 -20.60 -29.80
CA LEU A 171 36.04 -20.00 -31.02
C LEU A 171 34.51 -20.14 -31.13
N VAL A 172 33.79 -19.03 -31.17
CA VAL A 172 32.31 -18.97 -31.25
C VAL A 172 31.83 -18.17 -32.44
N GLU A 173 30.64 -18.52 -32.92
CA GLU A 173 29.92 -17.81 -33.97
C GLU A 173 29.30 -16.52 -33.40
N CYS A 174 29.53 -15.38 -34.07
CA CYS A 174 28.89 -14.09 -33.76
C CYS A 174 29.02 -13.65 -32.30
N GLY A 175 30.19 -13.80 -31.69
CA GLY A 175 30.42 -13.49 -30.27
C GLY A 175 29.74 -14.45 -29.28
N GLY A 176 29.09 -15.51 -29.76
CA GLY A 176 28.39 -16.52 -28.96
C GLY A 176 26.92 -16.20 -28.69
N PHE A 177 26.40 -15.10 -29.25
CA PHE A 177 25.03 -14.63 -29.05
C PHE A 177 24.32 -14.28 -30.35
N GLY A 178 24.62 -15.03 -31.41
CA GLY A 178 23.96 -14.86 -32.69
C GLY A 178 24.26 -16.03 -33.61
N THR A 179 23.57 -16.00 -34.75
CA THR A 179 23.79 -16.94 -35.85
C THR A 179 24.29 -16.17 -37.05
N CYS A 180 25.39 -16.62 -37.61
CA CYS A 180 25.93 -16.11 -38.86
C CYS A 180 25.07 -16.61 -40.01
N TYR A 181 24.72 -15.70 -40.89
CA TYR A 181 24.16 -16.02 -42.18
C TYR A 181 25.00 -15.31 -43.24
N GLY A 182 25.23 -16.01 -44.34
CA GLY A 182 25.81 -15.41 -45.54
C GLY A 182 25.14 -16.10 -46.70
N LEU A 183 23.96 -15.63 -47.10
CA LEU A 183 23.27 -16.24 -48.23
C LEU A 183 22.45 -15.22 -49.07
N PRO A 184 22.41 -15.43 -50.40
CA PRO A 184 21.50 -14.79 -51.34
C PRO A 184 20.03 -14.82 -50.86
N PRO A 185 19.18 -13.87 -51.28
CA PRO A 185 19.34 -13.05 -52.48
C PRO A 185 20.04 -11.70 -52.27
N TYR A 186 20.52 -11.38 -51.06
CA TYR A 186 20.88 -10.01 -50.68
C TYR A 186 22.37 -9.65 -50.67
N GLY A 187 23.30 -10.59 -50.88
CA GLY A 187 24.72 -10.24 -51.11
C GLY A 187 25.76 -11.32 -50.82
N ASP A 188 27.00 -10.98 -51.13
CA ASP A 188 28.25 -11.74 -50.88
C ASP A 188 28.82 -11.53 -49.45
N GLU A 189 28.16 -10.72 -48.62
CA GLU A 189 28.67 -10.28 -47.32
C GLU A 189 28.05 -11.11 -46.18
N SER A 190 28.88 -11.68 -45.31
CA SER A 190 28.40 -12.35 -44.10
C SER A 190 27.87 -11.34 -43.09
N ALA A 191 26.83 -11.72 -42.35
CA ALA A 191 26.28 -10.92 -41.27
C ALA A 191 25.83 -11.79 -40.10
N CYS A 192 25.79 -11.19 -38.91
CA CYS A 192 25.36 -11.86 -37.70
C CYS A 192 23.93 -11.46 -37.34
N LEU A 193 23.04 -12.44 -37.28
CA LEU A 193 21.70 -12.27 -36.73
C LEU A 193 21.79 -12.47 -35.22
N CYS A 194 21.64 -11.38 -34.48
CA CYS A 194 21.88 -11.37 -33.05
C CYS A 194 20.67 -11.80 -32.22
N ASP A 195 20.93 -12.54 -31.14
CA ASP A 195 19.92 -13.02 -30.20
C ASP A 195 19.19 -11.86 -29.51
N LEU A 196 17.99 -12.11 -29.00
CA LEU A 196 17.23 -11.10 -28.26
C LEU A 196 18.03 -10.54 -27.07
N GLY A 197 18.06 -9.22 -26.95
CA GLY A 197 18.76 -8.51 -25.87
C GLY A 197 20.24 -8.24 -26.15
N THR A 198 20.69 -8.38 -27.39
CA THR A 198 22.05 -8.06 -27.83
C THR A 198 22.05 -6.90 -28.83
N THR A 199 23.22 -6.32 -29.06
CA THR A 199 23.47 -5.29 -30.07
C THR A 199 24.51 -5.83 -31.04
N GLN A 200 24.27 -5.62 -32.34
CA GLN A 200 25.23 -5.98 -33.37
C GLN A 200 26.32 -4.92 -33.45
N VAL A 201 27.58 -5.34 -33.30
CA VAL A 201 28.77 -4.49 -33.46
C VAL A 201 29.70 -5.20 -34.43
N GLY A 202 29.67 -4.79 -35.71
CA GLY A 202 30.33 -5.50 -36.80
C GLY A 202 29.77 -6.91 -36.99
N LEU A 203 30.65 -7.93 -36.93
CA LEU A 203 30.31 -9.35 -37.00
C LEU A 203 30.18 -10.01 -35.60
N LEU A 204 29.90 -9.21 -34.57
CA LEU A 204 29.71 -9.67 -33.20
C LEU A 204 28.32 -9.30 -32.69
N CYS A 205 27.76 -10.17 -31.86
CA CYS A 205 26.55 -9.91 -31.10
C CYS A 205 26.91 -9.79 -29.62
N ILE A 206 26.76 -8.59 -29.06
CA ILE A 206 27.17 -8.29 -27.69
C ILE A 206 25.92 -8.03 -26.82
N PRO A 207 25.76 -8.70 -25.67
CA PRO A 207 24.63 -8.45 -24.76
C PRO A 207 24.53 -6.99 -24.33
N LYS A 208 23.34 -6.40 -24.42
CA LYS A 208 23.06 -5.01 -24.01
C LYS A 208 23.36 -4.75 -22.54
N ALA A 209 23.22 -5.78 -21.70
CA ALA A 209 23.53 -5.70 -20.26
C ALA A 209 25.02 -5.42 -19.99
N CYS A 210 25.90 -5.69 -20.95
CA CYS A 210 27.33 -5.41 -20.83
C CYS A 210 27.71 -4.03 -21.39
N GLN A 211 26.79 -3.27 -21.98
CA GLN A 211 27.07 -1.98 -22.60
C GLN A 211 27.26 -0.89 -21.54
N SER A 212 28.30 -0.07 -21.71
CA SER A 212 28.72 0.95 -20.76
C SER A 212 28.48 2.35 -21.33
N GLY A 213 27.43 3.02 -20.82
CA GLY A 213 27.10 4.40 -21.18
C GLY A 213 26.24 4.55 -22.46
N GLU A 214 25.98 5.80 -22.83
CA GLU A 214 25.11 6.15 -23.98
C GLU A 214 25.76 5.89 -25.36
N ASN A 215 27.09 5.72 -25.41
CA ASN A 215 27.78 5.36 -26.64
C ASN A 215 27.67 3.85 -26.90
N GLY A 216 27.13 3.52 -28.09
CA GLY A 216 26.75 2.18 -28.54
C GLY A 216 27.76 1.04 -28.38
N ASP A 217 29.05 1.39 -28.29
CA ASP A 217 30.15 0.48 -28.63
C ASP A 217 31.15 0.25 -27.49
N VAL A 218 30.95 0.82 -26.31
CA VAL A 218 31.79 0.54 -25.13
C VAL A 218 31.12 -0.52 -24.29
N PHE A 219 31.85 -1.58 -23.93
CA PHE A 219 31.32 -2.69 -23.16
C PHE A 219 32.22 -3.01 -21.97
N CYS A 220 31.62 -3.33 -20.83
CA CYS A 220 32.31 -3.57 -19.56
C CYS A 220 33.35 -2.48 -19.23
N SER A 221 33.05 -1.24 -19.60
CA SER A 221 33.86 -0.03 -19.43
C SER A 221 35.32 -0.19 -19.90
N ASP A 222 35.57 -1.06 -20.88
CA ASP A 222 36.91 -1.46 -21.32
C ASP A 222 37.82 -2.03 -20.20
N HIS A 223 37.21 -2.54 -19.13
CA HIS A 223 37.84 -3.05 -17.92
C HIS A 223 37.32 -4.44 -17.55
N GLY A 224 37.00 -5.22 -18.58
CA GLY A 224 36.51 -6.59 -18.42
C GLY A 224 36.00 -7.15 -19.74
N TYR A 225 35.36 -8.32 -19.66
CA TYR A 225 34.73 -8.96 -20.81
C TYR A 225 33.31 -9.43 -20.50
N CYS A 226 32.47 -9.48 -21.53
CA CYS A 226 31.10 -9.98 -21.40
C CYS A 226 31.07 -11.51 -21.47
N SER A 227 30.60 -12.16 -20.40
CA SER A 227 30.53 -13.62 -20.31
C SER A 227 29.25 -14.20 -20.92
N MET A 228 29.19 -15.53 -21.13
CA MET A 228 27.99 -16.24 -21.65
C MET A 228 26.74 -16.03 -20.80
N THR A 229 26.89 -15.68 -19.52
CA THR A 229 25.77 -15.38 -18.62
C THR A 229 25.23 -13.97 -18.81
N ARG A 230 25.70 -13.23 -19.82
CA ARG A 230 25.32 -11.85 -20.17
C ARG A 230 25.66 -10.85 -19.07
N LYS A 231 26.78 -11.09 -18.39
CA LYS A 231 27.34 -10.22 -17.33
C LYS A 231 28.80 -9.91 -17.60
N CYS A 232 29.23 -8.71 -17.23
CA CYS A 232 30.63 -8.33 -17.25
C CYS A 232 31.40 -9.10 -16.17
N VAL A 233 32.57 -9.60 -16.55
CA VAL A 233 33.60 -10.10 -15.65
C VAL A 233 34.71 -9.07 -15.68
N CYS A 234 34.94 -8.41 -14.55
CA CYS A 234 35.86 -7.28 -14.45
C CYS A 234 37.31 -7.74 -14.31
N ASP A 235 38.20 -6.94 -14.90
CA ASP A 235 39.64 -7.08 -14.75
C ASP A 235 40.05 -6.81 -13.30
N ASP A 236 41.21 -7.35 -12.91
CA ASP A 236 41.77 -7.14 -11.58
C ASP A 236 41.88 -5.64 -11.26
N GLY A 237 41.25 -5.23 -10.16
CA GLY A 237 41.21 -3.83 -9.74
C GLY A 237 40.03 -3.03 -10.26
N TYR A 238 39.06 -3.66 -10.93
CA TYR A 238 37.79 -3.05 -11.31
C TYR A 238 36.59 -3.79 -10.74
N ASP A 239 35.46 -3.10 -10.63
CA ASP A 239 34.21 -3.58 -10.04
C ASP A 239 32.99 -2.85 -10.64
N GLY A 240 31.80 -3.33 -10.29
CA GLY A 240 30.52 -2.83 -10.78
C GLY A 240 29.93 -3.66 -11.92
N ASP A 241 28.64 -3.45 -12.19
CA ASP A 241 27.87 -4.25 -13.17
C ASP A 241 28.46 -4.23 -14.58
N VAL A 242 29.11 -3.12 -14.95
CA VAL A 242 29.80 -2.94 -16.22
C VAL A 242 31.25 -2.52 -16.00
N CYS A 243 31.86 -2.93 -14.87
CA CYS A 243 33.26 -2.70 -14.54
C CYS A 243 33.69 -1.22 -14.54
N GLN A 244 32.74 -0.33 -14.25
CA GLN A 244 32.93 1.11 -14.29
C GLN A 244 33.74 1.66 -13.11
N TYR A 245 33.85 0.91 -12.01
CA TYR A 245 34.49 1.37 -10.78
C TYR A 245 35.89 0.81 -10.65
N LYS A 246 36.88 1.69 -10.48
CA LYS A 246 38.22 1.27 -10.08
C LYS A 246 38.21 0.96 -8.58
N ARG A 247 38.61 -0.25 -8.20
CA ARG A 247 38.72 -0.65 -6.80
C ARG A 247 39.78 0.21 -6.10
N LEU A 248 39.37 0.85 -5.01
CA LEU A 248 40.22 1.70 -4.18
C LEU A 248 40.67 0.92 -2.95
N ASP A 249 41.92 1.14 -2.54
CA ASP A 249 42.38 0.75 -1.21
C ASP A 249 42.00 1.88 -0.25
N CYS A 250 41.20 1.55 0.76
CA CYS A 250 40.62 2.55 1.67
C CYS A 250 41.41 2.60 2.96
N ASP A 251 41.65 3.83 3.46
CA ASP A 251 42.30 4.04 4.76
C ASP A 251 41.49 3.42 5.91
N ASP A 252 42.16 3.15 7.04
CA ASP A 252 41.51 2.60 8.24
C ASP A 252 40.25 3.39 8.65
N GLY A 253 39.13 2.67 8.83
CA GLY A 253 37.82 3.24 9.15
C GLY A 253 36.96 3.63 7.95
N TYR A 254 37.41 3.30 6.73
CA TYR A 254 36.63 3.41 5.49
C TYR A 254 36.47 2.04 4.82
N ILE A 255 35.32 1.82 4.20
CA ILE A 255 34.98 0.63 3.43
C ILE A 255 34.80 1.04 1.96
N TYR A 256 35.34 0.23 1.04
CA TYR A 256 35.09 0.37 -0.38
C TYR A 256 33.67 -0.04 -0.74
N ILE A 257 32.87 0.87 -1.30
CA ILE A 257 31.54 0.62 -1.85
C ILE A 257 31.44 1.36 -3.19
N GLU A 258 31.20 0.63 -4.27
CA GLU A 258 30.91 1.15 -5.62
C GLU A 258 31.83 2.31 -6.08
N GLY A 259 33.15 2.09 -6.04
CA GLY A 259 34.12 3.08 -6.53
C GLY A 259 34.46 4.20 -5.54
N GLN A 260 33.94 4.15 -4.30
CA GLN A 260 34.18 5.16 -3.28
C GLN A 260 34.58 4.54 -1.94
N CYS A 261 35.40 5.25 -1.18
CA CYS A 261 35.68 4.91 0.22
C CYS A 261 34.65 5.63 1.10
N VAL A 262 33.77 4.87 1.74
CA VAL A 262 32.71 5.36 2.61
C VAL A 262 33.06 5.03 4.06
N LYS A 263 32.86 5.99 4.97
CA LYS A 263 33.20 5.78 6.38
C LYS A 263 32.34 4.67 6.99
N GLU A 264 32.94 3.80 7.79
CA GLU A 264 32.26 2.65 8.40
C GLU A 264 30.96 3.03 9.14
N GLY A 265 30.95 4.19 9.81
CA GLY A 265 29.78 4.69 10.54
C GLY A 265 28.55 5.02 9.68
N CYS A 266 28.70 5.08 8.36
CA CYS A 266 27.62 5.30 7.39
C CYS A 266 27.12 4.02 6.70
N VAL A 267 27.71 2.86 7.02
CA VAL A 267 27.31 1.58 6.42
C VAL A 267 26.31 0.91 7.37
N SER A 268 25.10 0.66 6.88
CA SER A 268 24.04 -0.02 7.63
C SER A 268 24.38 -1.49 7.83
N LYS A 269 23.64 -2.18 8.71
CA LYS A 269 23.91 -3.59 9.07
C LYS A 269 23.83 -4.56 7.88
N ASP A 270 23.08 -4.19 6.86
CA ASP A 270 22.90 -4.93 5.61
C ASP A 270 23.99 -4.63 4.57
N GLY A 271 24.95 -3.75 4.89
CA GLY A 271 26.12 -3.44 4.05
C GLY A 271 25.93 -2.29 3.07
N HIS A 272 24.77 -1.62 3.07
CA HIS A 272 24.51 -0.49 2.18
C HIS A 272 24.89 0.85 2.82
N VAL A 273 25.19 1.84 1.98
CA VAL A 273 25.42 3.21 2.47
C VAL A 273 24.07 3.80 2.84
N CYS A 274 23.91 4.18 4.10
CA CYS A 274 22.70 4.82 4.61
C CYS A 274 21.40 4.04 4.35
N ALA A 275 21.46 2.70 4.37
CA ALA A 275 20.35 1.81 4.02
C ALA A 275 19.68 2.19 2.67
N GLU A 276 20.46 2.66 1.69
CA GLU A 276 20.00 3.13 0.37
C GLU A 276 19.04 4.35 0.38
N HIS A 277 18.81 4.95 1.54
CA HIS A 277 17.82 6.01 1.74
C HIS A 277 18.40 7.26 2.40
N GLY A 278 19.65 7.57 2.04
CA GLY A 278 20.33 8.77 2.50
C GLY A 278 21.71 8.94 1.91
N SER A 279 22.39 9.98 2.37
CA SER A 279 23.76 10.32 1.98
C SER A 279 24.67 10.40 3.20
N CYS A 280 25.86 9.79 3.11
CA CYS A 280 26.84 9.83 4.19
C CYS A 280 27.43 11.24 4.34
N ARG A 281 27.36 11.82 5.54
CA ARG A 281 28.00 13.09 5.87
C ARG A 281 28.90 12.91 7.09
N THR A 282 30.20 13.07 6.90
CA THR A 282 31.26 12.86 7.91
C THR A 282 31.32 11.43 8.46
N ASP A 283 30.42 11.05 9.36
CA ASP A 283 30.38 9.75 10.06
C ASP A 283 28.95 9.30 10.38
N SER A 284 27.97 9.92 9.71
CA SER A 284 26.57 9.65 9.93
C SER A 284 25.76 10.02 8.68
N CYS A 285 24.68 9.28 8.48
CA CYS A 285 23.79 9.45 7.34
C CYS A 285 22.84 10.63 7.51
N VAL A 286 22.66 11.37 6.42
CA VAL A 286 21.56 12.32 6.25
C VAL A 286 20.50 11.61 5.42
N CYS A 287 19.39 11.26 6.06
CA CYS A 287 18.34 10.47 5.41
C CYS A 287 17.48 11.30 4.46
N ASP A 288 16.96 10.63 3.43
CA ASP A 288 16.04 11.21 2.47
C ASP A 288 14.69 11.56 3.10
N SER A 289 13.90 12.38 2.41
CA SER A 289 12.57 12.77 2.86
C SER A 289 11.68 11.54 3.10
N GLY A 290 11.10 11.45 4.30
CA GLY A 290 10.26 10.31 4.71
C GLY A 290 11.02 9.24 5.51
N TYR A 291 12.32 9.40 5.71
CA TYR A 291 13.16 8.51 6.50
C TYR A 291 13.71 9.23 7.74
N VAL A 292 13.98 8.46 8.79
CA VAL A 292 14.58 8.92 10.05
C VAL A 292 15.84 8.12 10.32
N LEU A 293 16.85 8.80 10.85
CA LEU A 293 18.12 8.16 11.18
C LEU A 293 18.02 7.41 12.51
N ILE A 294 18.35 6.12 12.47
CA ILE A 294 18.51 5.26 13.65
C ILE A 294 20.01 4.94 13.81
N GLY A 295 20.60 5.28 14.95
CA GLY A 295 22.05 5.18 15.13
C GLY A 295 22.80 6.17 14.23
N THR A 296 23.75 5.68 13.43
CA THR A 296 24.57 6.51 12.53
C THR A 296 24.35 6.21 11.05
N ALA A 297 23.83 5.03 10.70
CA ALA A 297 23.73 4.56 9.32
C ALA A 297 22.33 4.09 8.88
N GLU A 298 21.40 3.82 9.80
CA GLU A 298 20.12 3.19 9.44
C GLU A 298 19.06 4.24 9.12
N CYS A 299 18.86 4.55 7.84
CA CYS A 299 17.75 5.38 7.40
C CYS A 299 16.47 4.55 7.30
N THR A 300 15.66 4.60 8.35
CA THR A 300 14.43 3.81 8.49
C THR A 300 13.21 4.64 8.07
N PRO A 301 12.22 4.07 7.36
CA PRO A 301 10.98 4.79 7.06
C PRO A 301 10.31 5.36 8.32
N ALA A 302 9.93 6.64 8.29
CA ALA A 302 9.29 7.30 9.44
C ALA A 302 7.98 6.60 9.86
N ALA A 303 7.28 5.96 8.93
CA ALA A 303 6.06 5.18 9.19
C ALA A 303 6.28 3.93 10.07
N CYS A 304 7.53 3.48 10.22
CA CYS A 304 7.90 2.38 11.10
C CYS A 304 8.30 2.83 12.51
N LEU A 305 8.30 4.14 12.78
CA LEU A 305 8.64 4.68 14.10
C LEU A 305 7.37 4.83 14.94
N VAL A 306 7.29 4.09 16.04
CA VAL A 306 6.19 4.13 17.00
C VAL A 306 6.76 4.53 18.35
N ASP A 307 6.32 5.69 18.87
CA ASP A 307 6.75 6.22 20.16
C ASP A 307 8.29 6.31 20.34
N GLY A 308 9.03 6.51 19.23
CA GLY A 308 10.50 6.65 19.22
C GLY A 308 11.28 5.35 18.98
N GLU A 309 10.60 4.22 18.84
CA GLU A 309 11.19 2.91 18.56
C GLU A 309 10.75 2.35 17.21
N VAL A 310 11.63 1.58 16.56
CA VAL A 310 11.31 0.95 15.27
C VAL A 310 10.42 -0.27 15.53
N CYS A 311 9.15 -0.17 15.15
CA CYS A 311 8.12 -1.22 15.27
C CYS A 311 8.24 -2.08 16.53
N PRO A 312 7.94 -1.56 17.73
CA PRO A 312 7.93 -2.33 18.96
C PRO A 312 7.09 -3.61 18.81
N HIS A 313 7.69 -4.75 19.15
CA HIS A 313 7.08 -6.08 18.99
C HIS A 313 6.72 -6.48 17.55
N GLY A 314 7.44 -5.94 16.58
CA GLY A 314 7.34 -6.32 15.18
C GLY A 314 8.61 -6.00 14.41
N GLU A 315 8.49 -6.05 13.10
CA GLU A 315 9.54 -5.72 12.14
C GLU A 315 9.02 -4.70 11.15
N CYS A 316 9.85 -3.72 10.79
CA CYS A 316 9.54 -2.79 9.70
C CYS A 316 9.63 -3.55 8.37
N VAL A 317 8.55 -3.59 7.60
CA VAL A 317 8.54 -4.22 6.28
C VAL A 317 7.95 -3.28 5.23
N ILE A 318 8.51 -3.33 4.02
CA ILE A 318 7.96 -2.64 2.86
C ILE A 318 7.03 -3.62 2.13
N SER A 319 5.75 -3.28 2.03
CA SER A 319 4.73 -4.12 1.40
C SER A 319 3.99 -3.30 0.35
N ARG A 320 4.12 -3.68 -0.93
CA ARG A 320 3.56 -2.94 -2.09
C ARG A 320 3.98 -1.46 -2.13
N GLY A 321 5.22 -1.16 -1.74
CA GLY A 321 5.75 0.21 -1.70
C GLY A 321 5.38 1.02 -0.45
N THR A 322 4.61 0.44 0.49
CA THR A 322 4.26 1.09 1.75
C THR A 322 4.99 0.43 2.91
N ALA A 323 5.75 1.22 3.67
CA ALA A 323 6.37 0.78 4.92
C ALA A 323 5.30 0.61 6.01
N ARG A 324 5.32 -0.53 6.72
CA ARG A 324 4.42 -0.82 7.84
C ARG A 324 5.08 -1.74 8.85
N CYS A 325 4.61 -1.71 10.10
CA CYS A 325 5.00 -2.69 11.09
C CYS A 325 4.29 -4.04 10.85
N LYS A 326 5.07 -5.08 10.60
CA LYS A 326 4.62 -6.47 10.64
C LYS A 326 4.79 -6.98 12.06
N CYS A 327 3.67 -7.23 12.72
CA CYS A 327 3.67 -7.65 14.12
C CYS A 327 4.11 -9.10 14.31
N ASN A 328 4.75 -9.37 15.45
CA ASN A 328 5.03 -10.72 15.90
C ASN A 328 3.74 -11.52 16.12
N PRO A 329 3.76 -12.87 16.10
CA PRO A 329 2.55 -13.70 16.18
C PRO A 329 1.66 -13.46 17.42
N GLU A 330 2.24 -13.01 18.53
CA GLU A 330 1.51 -12.70 19.78
C GLU A 330 0.85 -11.30 19.78
N TYR A 331 0.97 -10.57 18.67
CA TYR A 331 0.51 -9.20 18.53
C TYR A 331 -0.36 -9.04 17.28
N THR A 332 -1.36 -8.19 17.39
CA THR A 332 -2.26 -7.80 16.30
C THR A 332 -1.95 -6.37 15.89
N ALA A 333 -1.85 -6.12 14.59
CA ALA A 333 -1.65 -4.78 14.06
C ALA A 333 -2.92 -3.92 14.26
N TYR A 334 -2.75 -2.75 14.89
CA TYR A 334 -3.80 -1.75 15.07
C TYR A 334 -3.18 -0.36 15.15
N ASP A 335 -3.65 0.56 14.31
CA ASP A 335 -3.20 1.96 14.27
C ASP A 335 -1.67 2.13 14.22
N ASN A 336 -1.02 1.38 13.31
CA ASN A 336 0.45 1.28 13.17
C ASN A 336 1.21 0.78 14.41
N LYS A 337 0.51 0.30 15.45
CA LYS A 337 1.10 -0.34 16.61
C LYS A 337 0.86 -1.85 16.58
N CYS A 338 1.73 -2.59 17.26
CA CYS A 338 1.55 -4.01 17.49
C CYS A 338 0.97 -4.19 18.89
N ILE A 339 -0.33 -4.48 18.97
CA ILE A 339 -1.09 -4.61 20.21
C ILE A 339 -1.09 -6.07 20.67
N PRO A 340 -0.77 -6.37 21.95
CA PRO A 340 -0.82 -7.74 22.46
C PRO A 340 -2.17 -8.41 22.19
N ASN A 341 -2.16 -9.66 21.72
CA ASN A 341 -3.39 -10.43 21.49
C ASN A 341 -4.22 -10.58 22.78
N SER A 342 -3.58 -10.52 23.95
CA SER A 342 -4.23 -10.52 25.27
C SER A 342 -5.06 -9.26 25.58
N CYS A 343 -4.98 -8.22 24.75
CA CYS A 343 -5.86 -7.04 24.82
C CYS A 343 -6.95 -7.06 23.74
N VAL A 344 -6.86 -7.96 22.77
CA VAL A 344 -7.81 -8.06 21.65
C VAL A 344 -9.02 -8.87 22.10
N SER A 345 -10.13 -8.18 22.31
CA SER A 345 -11.39 -8.77 22.76
C SER A 345 -12.18 -9.43 21.62
N LYS A 346 -12.11 -8.87 20.41
CA LYS A 346 -12.68 -9.43 19.17
C LYS A 346 -11.89 -8.97 17.94
N THR A 347 -11.94 -9.75 16.89
CA THR A 347 -11.43 -9.38 15.55
C THR A 347 -12.59 -9.36 14.56
N PHE A 348 -12.58 -8.42 13.63
CA PHE A 348 -13.60 -8.29 12.59
C PHE A 348 -12.97 -8.45 11.21
N ASP A 349 -13.76 -8.94 10.24
CA ASP A 349 -13.31 -9.17 8.87
C ASP A 349 -12.85 -7.88 8.15
N TYR A 350 -13.31 -6.72 8.61
CA TYR A 350 -12.92 -5.41 8.09
C TYR A 350 -11.59 -4.87 8.68
N GLY A 351 -10.89 -5.67 9.49
CA GLY A 351 -9.47 -5.46 9.83
C GLY A 351 -9.16 -4.64 11.08
N TYR A 352 -10.15 -4.09 11.78
CA TYR A 352 -9.93 -3.37 13.04
C TYR A 352 -10.28 -4.25 14.24
N PRO A 353 -9.33 -4.65 15.12
CA PRO A 353 -9.64 -5.35 16.37
C PRO A 353 -10.42 -4.47 17.36
N GLU A 354 -11.32 -5.10 18.12
CA GLU A 354 -11.93 -4.53 19.33
C GLU A 354 -10.95 -4.71 20.50
N LEU A 355 -10.48 -3.62 21.09
CA LEU A 355 -9.56 -3.66 22.23
C LEU A 355 -10.33 -3.50 23.55
N CYS A 356 -10.06 -4.39 24.52
CA CYS A 356 -10.62 -4.32 25.88
C CYS A 356 -12.14 -4.06 25.92
N SER A 357 -12.89 -4.68 25.00
CA SER A 357 -14.34 -4.52 24.81
C SER A 357 -14.83 -3.06 24.79
N ASN A 358 -13.99 -2.14 24.31
CA ASN A 358 -14.19 -0.68 24.31
C ASN A 358 -14.51 -0.09 25.70
N ARG A 359 -14.14 -0.81 26.76
CA ARG A 359 -14.44 -0.49 28.17
C ARG A 359 -13.17 -0.43 29.01
N GLY A 360 -12.03 -0.25 28.38
CA GLY A 360 -10.73 -0.19 29.03
C GLY A 360 -9.63 0.23 28.07
N VAL A 361 -8.41 0.31 28.59
CA VAL A 361 -7.20 0.64 27.85
C VAL A 361 -6.23 -0.54 27.96
N CYS A 362 -5.52 -0.86 26.89
CA CYS A 362 -4.47 -1.89 26.93
C CYS A 362 -3.22 -1.32 27.60
N ASP A 363 -2.79 -1.93 28.71
CA ASP A 363 -1.47 -1.69 29.27
C ASP A 363 -0.47 -2.53 28.48
N MET A 364 0.33 -1.86 27.64
CA MET A 364 1.28 -2.50 26.72
C MET A 364 2.38 -3.25 27.48
N ASP A 365 2.85 -2.70 28.60
CA ASP A 365 3.93 -3.28 29.41
C ASP A 365 3.46 -4.54 30.14
N LYS A 366 2.28 -4.47 30.77
CA LYS A 366 1.69 -5.60 31.50
C LYS A 366 0.92 -6.56 30.58
N ARG A 367 0.76 -6.22 29.31
CA ARG A 367 0.04 -6.99 28.28
C ARG A 367 -1.35 -7.42 28.74
N ARG A 368 -2.10 -6.50 29.33
CA ARG A 368 -3.46 -6.77 29.84
C ARG A 368 -4.35 -5.54 29.77
N CYS A 369 -5.66 -5.76 29.70
CA CYS A 369 -6.62 -4.67 29.80
C CYS A 369 -6.67 -4.08 31.21
N ILE A 370 -6.61 -2.76 31.29
CA ILE A 370 -7.01 -1.97 32.44
C ILE A 370 -8.45 -1.52 32.18
N CYS A 371 -9.38 -2.07 32.94
CA CYS A 371 -10.80 -1.78 32.77
C CYS A 371 -11.16 -0.42 33.34
N SER A 372 -12.06 0.26 32.64
CA SER A 372 -12.69 1.48 33.15
C SER A 372 -13.46 1.16 34.42
N PRO A 373 -13.66 2.14 35.32
CA PRO A 373 -14.41 1.96 36.55
C PRO A 373 -15.76 1.32 36.26
N ILE A 374 -16.20 0.38 37.11
CA ILE A 374 -17.40 -0.49 36.99
C ILE A 374 -17.34 -1.67 36.02
N TYR A 375 -16.27 -1.82 35.24
CA TYR A 375 -16.10 -2.97 34.34
C TYR A 375 -15.00 -3.91 34.82
N GLY A 376 -15.10 -5.18 34.42
CA GLY A 376 -14.19 -6.23 34.84
C GLY A 376 -14.12 -7.41 33.87
N GLY A 377 -13.30 -8.38 34.23
CA GLY A 377 -12.93 -9.51 33.37
C GLY A 377 -11.66 -9.23 32.54
N THR A 378 -11.12 -10.28 31.92
CA THR A 378 -9.86 -10.23 31.16
C THR A 378 -9.85 -9.15 30.07
N TYR A 379 -10.99 -8.90 29.46
CA TYR A 379 -11.17 -7.94 28.37
C TYR A 379 -12.18 -6.83 28.74
N CYS A 380 -12.48 -6.62 30.02
CA CYS A 380 -13.46 -5.63 30.47
C CYS A 380 -14.89 -5.88 29.92
N GLN A 381 -15.19 -7.15 29.67
CA GLN A 381 -16.41 -7.58 29.00
C GLN A 381 -17.59 -7.80 29.94
N LYS A 382 -17.38 -7.67 31.27
CA LYS A 382 -18.40 -7.89 32.30
C LYS A 382 -18.47 -6.69 33.22
N CYS A 383 -19.53 -6.61 34.03
CA CYS A 383 -19.55 -5.69 35.16
C CYS A 383 -18.51 -6.12 36.20
N GLY A 384 -17.80 -5.15 36.75
CA GLY A 384 -16.83 -5.32 37.82
C GLY A 384 -17.52 -5.43 39.18
N GLU A 385 -16.71 -5.50 40.25
CA GLU A 385 -17.22 -5.63 41.63
C GLU A 385 -17.99 -4.39 42.09
N ASP A 386 -17.68 -3.22 41.54
CA ASP A 386 -18.33 -1.94 41.87
C ASP A 386 -19.58 -1.65 41.02
N ALA A 387 -20.12 -2.65 40.31
CA ALA A 387 -21.35 -2.52 39.55
C ALA A 387 -22.30 -3.71 39.70
N MET A 388 -23.59 -3.42 39.56
CA MET A 388 -24.61 -4.42 39.31
C MET A 388 -24.95 -4.52 37.82
N THR A 389 -25.38 -5.70 37.39
CA THR A 389 -25.85 -5.95 36.02
C THR A 389 -27.35 -5.66 35.94
N ALA A 390 -27.76 -4.77 35.05
CA ALA A 390 -29.16 -4.52 34.74
C ALA A 390 -29.78 -5.64 33.88
N GLU A 391 -31.10 -5.65 33.74
CA GLU A 391 -31.82 -6.66 32.93
C GLU A 391 -31.37 -6.70 31.46
N ASP A 392 -30.97 -5.55 30.90
CA ASP A 392 -30.46 -5.42 29.54
C ASP A 392 -28.96 -5.78 29.41
N GLY A 393 -28.31 -6.19 30.51
CA GLY A 393 -26.89 -6.52 30.56
C GLY A 393 -25.95 -5.32 30.69
N SER A 394 -26.48 -4.09 30.84
CA SER A 394 -25.66 -2.91 31.14
C SER A 394 -25.16 -2.91 32.59
N CYS A 395 -24.07 -2.19 32.86
CA CYS A 395 -23.47 -2.09 34.19
C CYS A 395 -23.89 -0.78 34.85
N ILE A 396 -24.43 -0.87 36.06
CA ILE A 396 -24.85 0.27 36.86
C ILE A 396 -23.93 0.36 38.08
N ALA A 397 -23.28 1.51 38.26
CA ALA A 397 -22.39 1.76 39.38
C ALA A 397 -23.13 1.59 40.71
N LEU A 398 -22.57 0.80 41.63
CA LEU A 398 -23.18 0.59 42.96
C LEU A 398 -23.30 1.89 43.76
N SER A 399 -22.46 2.90 43.49
CA SER A 399 -22.57 4.23 44.10
C SER A 399 -23.85 4.98 43.74
N CYS A 400 -24.57 4.57 42.69
CA CYS A 400 -25.87 5.11 42.28
C CYS A 400 -27.06 4.27 42.78
N VAL A 401 -26.81 3.16 43.47
CA VAL A 401 -27.83 2.19 43.85
C VAL A 401 -28.16 2.37 45.33
N SER A 402 -29.45 2.56 45.60
CA SER A 402 -30.03 2.65 46.94
C SER A 402 -30.87 1.40 47.22
N THR A 403 -31.29 1.17 48.46
CA THR A 403 -32.20 0.07 48.81
C THR A 403 -33.63 0.60 48.87
N GLY A 404 -34.53 -0.02 48.11
CA GLY A 404 -35.95 0.29 48.09
C GLY A 404 -36.68 -0.16 49.36
N PRO A 405 -37.96 0.22 49.52
CA PRO A 405 -38.77 -0.16 50.69
C PRO A 405 -38.99 -1.68 50.85
N ASP A 406 -38.89 -2.41 49.74
CA ASP A 406 -38.99 -3.87 49.64
C ASP A 406 -37.65 -4.60 49.85
N GLY A 407 -36.56 -3.86 50.03
CA GLY A 407 -35.21 -4.40 50.15
C GLY A 407 -34.50 -4.59 48.81
N GLU A 408 -35.16 -4.31 47.69
CA GLU A 408 -34.58 -4.48 46.35
C GLU A 408 -33.70 -3.29 45.96
N PRO A 409 -32.68 -3.49 45.11
CA PRO A 409 -31.83 -2.40 44.64
C PRO A 409 -32.59 -1.46 43.70
N VAL A 410 -32.55 -0.17 44.01
CA VAL A 410 -33.21 0.88 43.23
C VAL A 410 -32.20 1.95 42.82
N VAL A 411 -32.05 2.13 41.52
CA VAL A 411 -31.15 3.13 40.92
C VAL A 411 -31.71 4.53 41.16
N CYS A 412 -30.91 5.41 41.77
CA CYS A 412 -31.28 6.80 42.03
C CYS A 412 -32.66 6.95 42.70
N SER A 413 -32.97 6.02 43.62
CA SER A 413 -34.26 5.90 44.30
C SER A 413 -35.49 5.86 43.36
N GLY A 414 -35.31 5.50 42.08
CA GLY A 414 -36.35 5.49 41.05
C GLY A 414 -36.69 6.88 40.49
N LYS A 415 -36.00 7.91 40.98
CA LYS A 415 -36.25 9.33 40.72
C LYS A 415 -35.12 10.01 39.95
N GLY A 416 -34.17 9.24 39.43
CA GLY A 416 -33.08 9.75 38.60
C GLY A 416 -32.50 8.71 37.66
N VAL A 417 -31.41 9.08 37.00
CA VAL A 417 -30.60 8.20 36.14
C VAL A 417 -29.15 8.29 36.60
N CYS A 418 -28.47 7.15 36.72
CA CYS A 418 -27.05 7.13 37.06
C CYS A 418 -26.22 7.62 35.86
N TYR A 419 -25.35 8.59 36.11
CA TYR A 419 -24.56 9.24 35.08
C TYR A 419 -23.08 9.25 35.45
N ALA A 420 -22.23 9.04 34.44
CA ALA A 420 -20.78 9.08 34.58
C ALA A 420 -20.27 10.52 34.45
N LEU A 421 -19.62 11.03 35.49
CA LEU A 421 -18.91 12.31 35.49
C LEU A 421 -17.41 12.07 35.31
N ARG A 422 -16.82 12.73 34.33
CA ARG A 422 -15.35 12.79 34.16
C ARG A 422 -14.81 14.04 34.83
N GLY A 423 -13.97 13.84 35.84
CA GLY A 423 -13.31 14.92 36.57
C GLY A 423 -12.05 15.45 35.88
N SER A 424 -11.45 14.64 34.99
CA SER A 424 -10.21 14.98 34.29
C SER A 424 -10.13 14.35 32.90
N SER A 425 -9.02 14.60 32.20
CA SER A 425 -8.70 13.94 30.94
C SER A 425 -8.25 12.49 31.12
N ASP A 426 -8.03 12.02 32.35
CA ASP A 426 -7.69 10.62 32.61
C ASP A 426 -8.92 9.73 32.35
N PRO A 427 -8.84 8.77 31.41
CA PRO A 427 -9.94 7.84 31.13
C PRO A 427 -10.38 7.02 32.34
N MET A 428 -9.54 6.90 33.37
CA MET A 428 -9.79 6.13 34.58
C MET A 428 -10.42 6.97 35.71
N ASP A 429 -10.45 8.30 35.58
CA ASP A 429 -11.01 9.21 36.58
C ASP A 429 -12.50 9.50 36.30
N VAL A 430 -13.32 8.48 36.53
CA VAL A 430 -14.77 8.51 36.31
C VAL A 430 -15.51 8.32 37.63
N GLY A 431 -16.24 9.34 38.06
CA GLY A 431 -17.20 9.26 39.16
C GLY A 431 -18.61 8.97 38.62
N TYR A 432 -19.49 8.47 39.49
CA TYR A 432 -20.89 8.20 39.13
C TYR A 432 -21.82 8.87 40.11
N ILE A 433 -22.77 9.64 39.58
CA ILE A 433 -23.76 10.36 40.37
C ILE A 433 -25.16 10.17 39.80
N CYS A 434 -26.16 10.39 40.62
CA CYS A 434 -27.55 10.42 40.18
C CYS A 434 -27.93 11.79 39.60
N MET A 435 -28.30 11.80 38.33
CA MET A 435 -29.01 12.93 37.73
C MET A 435 -30.50 12.80 38.04
N CYS A 436 -30.97 13.60 39.00
CA CYS A 436 -32.34 13.56 39.46
C CYS A 436 -33.32 14.16 38.45
N LYS A 437 -34.55 13.63 38.41
CA LYS A 437 -35.66 14.17 37.63
C LYS A 437 -36.07 15.53 38.18
N SER A 438 -36.75 16.34 37.36
CA SER A 438 -37.30 17.64 37.79
C SER A 438 -38.11 17.52 39.08
N GLY A 439 -37.87 18.40 40.05
CA GLY A 439 -38.50 18.39 41.38
C GLY A 439 -37.84 17.45 42.40
N TYR A 440 -36.72 16.81 42.03
CA TYR A 440 -35.91 15.99 42.92
C TYR A 440 -34.48 16.53 42.96
N THR A 441 -33.90 16.56 44.16
CA THR A 441 -32.52 16.98 44.42
C THR A 441 -31.69 15.79 44.90
N GLN A 442 -30.41 15.80 44.54
CA GLN A 442 -29.45 14.79 44.95
C GLN A 442 -29.08 14.98 46.42
N LEU A 443 -29.33 13.98 47.26
CA LEU A 443 -28.95 13.98 48.68
C LEU A 443 -27.56 13.38 48.89
N ASP A 444 -27.27 12.31 48.16
CA ASP A 444 -25.98 11.61 48.10
C ASP A 444 -25.81 10.98 46.70
N THR A 445 -24.76 10.19 46.47
CA THR A 445 -24.48 9.64 45.13
C THR A 445 -25.56 8.71 44.59
N SER A 446 -26.37 8.08 45.45
CA SER A 446 -27.41 7.09 45.08
C SER A 446 -28.85 7.55 45.33
N THR A 447 -29.05 8.70 45.99
CA THR A 447 -30.37 9.11 46.46
C THR A 447 -30.84 10.41 45.83
N CYS A 448 -31.97 10.33 45.14
CA CYS A 448 -32.73 11.48 44.66
C CYS A 448 -33.99 11.64 45.53
N VAL A 449 -34.08 12.76 46.25
CA VAL A 449 -35.19 13.05 47.14
C VAL A 449 -36.02 14.22 46.61
N SER A 450 -37.33 14.18 46.84
CA SER A 450 -38.23 15.26 46.45
C SER A 450 -37.81 16.57 47.12
N GLU A 451 -37.77 17.66 46.37
CA GLU A 451 -37.48 19.00 46.92
C GLU A 451 -38.53 19.42 47.96
N ALA A 452 -39.76 18.91 47.84
CA ALA A 452 -40.84 19.13 48.82
C ALA A 452 -40.57 18.49 50.20
N CYS A 453 -39.56 17.65 50.33
CA CYS A 453 -39.16 17.02 51.59
C CYS A 453 -37.88 17.63 52.18
N LEU A 454 -37.34 18.69 51.56
CA LEU A 454 -36.13 19.37 52.01
C LEU A 454 -36.50 20.70 52.67
N SER A 455 -36.00 20.90 53.89
CA SER A 455 -36.13 22.16 54.62
C SER A 455 -34.94 23.08 54.33
N ASP A 456 -35.21 24.37 54.21
CA ASP A 456 -34.16 25.42 54.11
C ASP A 456 -33.21 25.43 55.32
N ASP A 457 -33.62 24.88 56.47
CA ASP A 457 -32.78 24.83 57.68
C ASP A 457 -31.77 23.68 57.67
N ILE A 458 -32.06 22.57 56.97
CA ILE A 458 -31.14 21.45 56.80
C ILE A 458 -31.23 20.94 55.35
N ILE A 459 -30.41 21.53 54.49
CA ILE A 459 -30.44 21.30 53.04
C ILE A 459 -29.95 19.87 52.67
N PHE A 460 -29.22 19.19 53.55
CA PHE A 460 -28.62 17.87 53.29
C PHE A 460 -29.33 16.70 54.00
N LYS A 461 -30.56 16.88 54.49
CA LYS A 461 -31.36 15.78 55.07
C LYS A 461 -32.81 15.87 54.64
N ALA A 462 -33.31 14.78 54.07
CA ALA A 462 -34.74 14.59 53.88
C ALA A 462 -35.47 14.62 55.22
N CYS A 463 -36.60 15.34 55.29
CA CYS A 463 -37.46 15.40 56.48
C CYS A 463 -36.70 15.70 57.77
N SER A 464 -35.75 16.63 57.69
CA SER A 464 -34.86 17.05 58.78
C SER A 464 -34.05 15.91 59.43
N GLY A 465 -34.04 14.72 58.82
CA GLY A 465 -33.47 13.50 59.36
C GLY A 465 -34.34 12.75 60.37
N ASN A 466 -35.61 13.14 60.56
CA ASN A 466 -36.54 12.58 61.55
C ASN A 466 -37.81 12.00 60.90
N GLY A 467 -37.68 11.48 59.68
CA GLY A 467 -38.80 10.90 58.96
C GLY A 467 -38.39 10.38 57.58
N VAL A 468 -39.37 9.84 56.87
CA VAL A 468 -39.21 9.30 55.52
C VAL A 468 -40.00 10.16 54.53
N CYS A 469 -39.39 10.51 53.39
CA CYS A 469 -40.08 11.19 52.30
C CYS A 469 -40.88 10.17 51.48
N GLU A 470 -42.21 10.24 51.53
CA GLU A 470 -43.15 9.36 50.85
C GLU A 470 -44.19 10.22 50.12
N ASP A 471 -44.38 10.01 48.81
CA ASP A 471 -45.30 10.78 47.96
C ASP A 471 -45.17 12.31 48.08
N ASP A 472 -43.93 12.80 47.99
CA ASP A 472 -43.56 14.22 48.08
C ASP A 472 -43.96 14.88 49.42
N LYS A 473 -44.08 14.08 50.49
CA LYS A 473 -44.38 14.54 51.85
C LYS A 473 -43.55 13.83 52.89
N CYS A 474 -43.26 14.51 53.99
CA CYS A 474 -42.57 13.91 55.11
C CYS A 474 -43.52 13.15 56.03
N LYS A 475 -43.19 11.88 56.25
CA LYS A 475 -43.82 11.01 57.25
C LYS A 475 -42.91 10.93 58.46
N CYS A 476 -43.29 11.63 59.52
CA CYS A 476 -42.44 11.82 60.68
C CYS A 476 -42.34 10.57 61.57
N ASP A 477 -41.15 10.38 62.12
CA ASP A 477 -40.90 9.39 63.15
C ASP A 477 -41.71 9.70 64.41
N LYS A 478 -41.93 8.67 65.24
CA LYS A 478 -42.77 8.80 66.44
C LYS A 478 -42.28 9.94 67.36
N GLY A 479 -43.16 10.91 67.60
CA GLY A 479 -42.89 12.06 68.47
C GLY A 479 -42.44 13.31 67.72
N PHE A 480 -42.10 13.18 66.43
CA PHE A 480 -41.82 14.29 65.54
C PHE A 480 -43.06 14.75 64.79
N SER A 481 -43.11 16.04 64.48
CA SER A 481 -44.17 16.70 63.71
C SER A 481 -43.61 17.88 62.91
N GLY A 482 -44.47 18.58 62.16
CA GLY A 482 -44.05 19.65 61.25
C GLY A 482 -44.12 19.20 59.79
N GLU A 483 -43.95 20.14 58.87
CA GLU A 483 -44.00 19.87 57.42
C GLU A 483 -42.80 19.02 56.97
N PHE A 484 -41.66 19.21 57.63
CA PHE A 484 -40.38 18.55 57.39
C PHE A 484 -39.88 17.77 58.62
N CYS A 485 -40.76 17.39 59.56
CA CYS A 485 -40.41 16.69 60.80
C CYS A 485 -39.38 17.43 61.67
N GLU A 486 -39.49 18.75 61.70
CA GLU A 486 -38.61 19.71 62.38
C GLU A 486 -39.02 19.99 63.84
N ASP A 487 -40.21 19.52 64.26
CA ASP A 487 -40.72 19.67 65.61
C ASP A 487 -40.68 18.35 66.38
N TYR A 488 -40.49 18.45 67.70
CA TYR A 488 -40.64 17.32 68.62
C TYR A 488 -41.37 17.76 69.89
N ALA A 489 -42.21 16.88 70.43
CA ALA A 489 -42.93 17.14 71.68
C ALA A 489 -42.00 17.00 72.89
N CYS A 490 -41.50 18.13 73.40
CA CYS A 490 -40.61 18.19 74.56
C CYS A 490 -41.36 18.18 75.91
N PRO A 491 -40.67 17.81 77.01
CA PRO A 491 -41.18 18.00 78.36
C PRO A 491 -41.49 19.47 78.68
N SER A 492 -42.32 19.71 79.71
CA SER A 492 -42.69 21.06 80.13
C SER A 492 -41.46 21.90 80.51
N GLY A 493 -41.38 23.12 79.96
CA GLY A 493 -40.26 24.06 80.18
C GLY A 493 -39.11 23.91 79.19
N GLU A 494 -39.25 23.04 78.19
CA GLU A 494 -38.28 22.87 77.11
C GLU A 494 -38.96 22.95 75.74
N THR A 495 -38.23 23.52 74.78
CA THR A 495 -38.63 23.66 73.40
C THR A 495 -37.62 22.95 72.50
N TYR A 496 -38.10 22.19 71.52
CA TYR A 496 -37.22 21.48 70.58
C TYR A 496 -36.49 22.49 69.68
N VAL A 497 -35.17 22.37 69.59
CA VAL A 497 -34.35 23.11 68.63
C VAL A 497 -33.71 22.09 67.70
N LEU A 498 -33.96 22.25 66.40
CA LEU A 498 -33.45 21.35 65.38
C LEU A 498 -31.91 21.27 65.45
N GLY A 499 -31.38 20.05 65.57
CA GLY A 499 -29.94 19.78 65.76
C GLY A 499 -29.42 19.85 67.20
N TRP A 500 -30.22 20.37 68.15
CA TRP A 500 -29.84 20.52 69.57
C TRP A 500 -30.73 19.73 70.54
N GLY A 501 -31.94 19.35 70.12
CA GLY A 501 -32.89 18.62 70.97
C GLY A 501 -33.74 19.55 71.84
N CYS A 502 -34.39 18.97 72.85
CA CYS A 502 -35.17 19.73 73.82
C CYS A 502 -34.25 20.64 74.64
N THR A 503 -34.48 21.95 74.52
CA THR A 503 -33.65 23.01 75.08
C THR A 503 -34.51 23.83 76.03
N PRO A 504 -34.02 24.22 77.22
CA PRO A 504 -34.77 25.09 78.13
C PRO A 504 -35.31 26.33 77.41
N ASP A 505 -36.58 26.66 77.64
CA ASP A 505 -37.28 27.75 76.93
C ASP A 505 -36.52 29.08 77.02
N GLU A 506 -35.82 29.33 78.13
CA GLU A 506 -35.05 30.56 78.30
C GLU A 506 -33.90 30.71 77.31
N CYS A 507 -33.39 29.61 76.76
CA CYS A 507 -32.26 29.60 75.84
C CYS A 507 -32.67 29.52 74.35
N VAL A 508 -33.96 29.49 74.05
CA VAL A 508 -34.48 29.34 72.69
C VAL A 508 -34.92 30.69 72.13
N THR A 509 -34.31 31.09 71.02
CA THR A 509 -34.76 32.24 70.23
C THR A 509 -35.68 31.74 69.12
N GLU A 510 -36.95 32.14 69.14
CA GLU A 510 -37.92 31.87 68.08
C GLU A 510 -38.10 33.09 67.19
N TYR A 511 -38.05 32.89 65.88
CA TYR A 511 -38.13 33.94 64.87
C TYR A 511 -39.54 34.01 64.27
N LYS A 512 -39.86 35.13 63.60
CA LYS A 512 -41.20 35.37 63.01
C LYS A 512 -41.63 34.33 61.98
N ASP A 513 -40.66 33.65 61.36
CA ASP A 513 -40.88 32.56 60.41
C ASP A 513 -41.05 31.19 61.09
N GLY A 514 -41.20 31.14 62.42
CA GLY A 514 -41.37 29.92 63.21
C GLY A 514 -40.08 29.14 63.46
N LYS A 515 -38.94 29.59 62.89
CA LYS A 515 -37.66 28.92 63.08
C LYS A 515 -37.13 29.18 64.48
N ARG A 516 -36.42 28.20 65.05
CA ARG A 516 -35.85 28.26 66.40
C ARG A 516 -34.34 28.06 66.36
N ARG A 517 -33.61 28.80 67.20
CA ARG A 517 -32.17 28.63 67.40
C ARG A 517 -31.82 28.64 68.88
N LEU A 518 -30.86 27.81 69.25
CA LEU A 518 -30.23 27.87 70.56
C LEU A 518 -29.40 29.15 70.63
N CYS A 519 -29.74 30.05 71.56
CA CYS A 519 -29.03 31.31 71.78
C CYS A 519 -28.74 32.06 70.47
N SER A 520 -29.79 32.25 69.66
CA SER A 520 -29.75 32.93 68.35
C SER A 520 -28.80 32.32 67.30
N GLY A 521 -28.29 31.11 67.55
CA GLY A 521 -27.30 30.42 66.70
C GLY A 521 -25.85 30.88 66.93
N TYR A 522 -25.61 31.68 67.98
CA TYR A 522 -24.29 32.28 68.25
C TYR A 522 -23.84 32.09 69.71
N GLY A 523 -24.39 31.11 70.42
CA GLY A 523 -24.04 30.83 71.81
C GLY A 523 -24.43 29.42 72.23
N ARG A 524 -24.17 29.13 73.51
CA ARG A 524 -24.55 27.89 74.18
C ARG A 524 -25.45 28.19 75.38
N CYS A 525 -26.36 27.28 75.70
CA CYS A 525 -27.16 27.36 76.92
C CYS A 525 -26.33 26.89 78.12
N VAL A 526 -26.25 27.71 79.17
CA VAL A 526 -25.58 27.33 80.42
C VAL A 526 -26.51 27.51 81.63
N LYS A 527 -26.45 26.56 82.55
CA LYS A 527 -27.21 26.62 83.80
C LYS A 527 -26.53 27.57 84.79
N LYS A 528 -27.24 28.60 85.25
CA LYS A 528 -26.80 29.51 86.31
C LYS A 528 -27.85 29.55 87.42
N GLY A 529 -27.56 28.88 88.53
CA GLY A 529 -28.50 28.73 89.65
C GLY A 529 -29.71 27.88 89.26
N SER A 530 -30.92 28.44 89.40
CA SER A 530 -32.19 27.81 89.03
C SER A 530 -32.67 28.15 87.61
N SER A 531 -31.95 29.00 86.87
CA SER A 531 -32.30 29.46 85.51
C SER A 531 -31.25 29.03 84.49
N HIS A 532 -31.62 29.03 83.21
CA HIS A 532 -30.69 28.89 82.10
C HIS A 532 -30.48 30.23 81.40
N VAL A 533 -29.25 30.49 80.96
CA VAL A 533 -28.89 31.72 80.23
C VAL A 533 -27.98 31.41 79.06
N CYS A 534 -28.01 32.27 78.05
CA CYS A 534 -27.12 32.15 76.91
C CYS A 534 -25.71 32.67 77.22
N GLU A 535 -24.70 31.89 76.81
CA GLU A 535 -23.30 32.30 76.82
C GLU A 535 -22.79 32.32 75.37
N CYS A 536 -22.43 33.51 74.90
CA CYS A 536 -22.11 33.73 73.50
C CYS A 536 -20.76 33.15 73.12
N HIS A 537 -20.68 32.60 71.91
CA HIS A 537 -19.42 32.15 71.34
C HIS A 537 -18.62 33.33 70.80
N ARG A 538 -17.28 33.23 70.91
CA ARG A 538 -16.32 34.18 70.32
C ARG A 538 -16.52 35.63 70.80
N ASP A 539 -16.70 36.54 69.85
CA ASP A 539 -16.90 37.99 69.95
C ASP A 539 -18.38 38.39 69.99
N GLY A 540 -19.28 37.43 70.17
CA GLY A 540 -20.71 37.68 70.30
C GLY A 540 -21.02 38.55 71.52
N THR A 541 -21.92 39.51 71.34
CA THR A 541 -22.40 40.37 72.43
C THR A 541 -23.77 39.87 72.88
N LEU A 542 -23.94 39.71 74.20
CA LEU A 542 -25.22 39.37 74.79
C LEU A 542 -26.11 40.63 74.81
N VAL A 543 -27.18 40.63 74.01
CA VAL A 543 -28.18 41.70 74.00
C VAL A 543 -29.49 41.10 74.51
N GLY A 544 -29.90 41.46 75.72
CA GLY A 544 -30.97 40.75 76.41
C GLY A 544 -30.52 39.34 76.81
N ASN A 545 -31.20 38.31 76.30
CA ASN A 545 -30.79 36.90 76.45
C ASN A 545 -30.35 36.27 75.13
N ASP A 546 -30.20 37.08 74.07
CA ASP A 546 -29.81 36.64 72.74
C ASP A 546 -28.33 36.93 72.48
N CYS A 547 -27.67 36.00 71.79
CA CYS A 547 -26.27 36.15 71.42
C CYS A 547 -26.17 36.74 70.01
N VAL A 548 -25.74 38.00 69.94
CA VAL A 548 -25.71 38.76 68.69
C VAL A 548 -24.27 38.84 68.17
N SER A 549 -24.10 38.39 66.93
CA SER A 549 -22.83 38.53 66.19
C SER A 549 -22.51 40.01 65.93
N PRO A 550 -21.24 40.44 65.98
CA PRO A 550 -20.84 41.80 65.60
C PRO A 550 -21.30 42.21 64.20
N ALA A 551 -21.45 41.25 63.27
CA ALA A 551 -21.96 41.52 61.92
C ALA A 551 -23.42 42.01 61.90
N CYS A 552 -24.18 41.74 62.97
CA CYS A 552 -25.56 42.19 63.13
C CYS A 552 -25.68 43.45 63.99
N LEU A 553 -24.58 43.97 64.54
CA LEU A 553 -24.57 45.12 65.43
C LEU A 553 -24.12 46.37 64.70
N THR A 554 -24.82 47.47 64.95
CA THR A 554 -24.41 48.81 64.54
C THR A 554 -23.55 49.46 65.63
N GLY A 555 -22.93 50.61 65.33
CA GLY A 555 -22.10 51.35 66.29
C GLY A 555 -22.83 51.75 67.59
N ASP A 556 -24.16 51.72 67.61
CA ASP A 556 -25.02 52.03 68.76
C ASP A 556 -25.57 50.77 69.47
N ASN A 557 -25.01 49.58 69.20
CA ASN A 557 -25.51 48.27 69.69
C ASN A 557 -26.94 47.93 69.25
N GLU A 558 -27.47 48.57 68.20
CA GLU A 558 -28.75 48.18 67.63
C GLU A 558 -28.58 46.92 66.77
N VAL A 559 -29.42 45.93 67.04
CA VAL A 559 -29.47 44.69 66.24
C VAL A 559 -30.15 45.01 64.91
N CYS A 560 -29.46 44.80 63.80
CA CYS A 560 -29.98 44.91 62.44
C CYS A 560 -30.67 46.26 62.15
N ASN A 561 -30.05 47.37 62.57
CA ASN A 561 -30.59 48.73 62.44
C ASN A 561 -32.01 48.89 63.01
N GLY A 562 -32.39 48.09 64.00
CA GLY A 562 -33.74 48.09 64.59
C GLY A 562 -34.84 47.50 63.70
N THR A 563 -34.49 46.89 62.55
CA THR A 563 -35.47 46.43 61.55
C THR A 563 -35.64 44.91 61.50
N GLY A 564 -34.76 44.14 62.14
CA GLY A 564 -34.74 42.68 62.06
C GLY A 564 -34.12 42.01 63.27
N ALA A 565 -33.92 40.70 63.19
CA ALA A 565 -33.27 39.91 64.23
C ALA A 565 -31.96 39.32 63.71
N CYS A 566 -31.00 39.06 64.61
CA CYS A 566 -29.78 38.34 64.22
C CYS A 566 -30.02 36.83 64.34
N ARG A 567 -29.84 36.10 63.25
CA ARG A 567 -29.92 34.63 63.18
C ARG A 567 -28.68 34.09 62.52
N ASP A 568 -27.99 33.17 63.20
CA ASP A 568 -26.79 32.50 62.68
C ASP A 568 -25.72 33.52 62.19
N GLY A 569 -25.65 34.67 62.86
CA GLY A 569 -24.72 35.77 62.56
C GLY A 569 -25.10 36.67 61.38
N LYS A 570 -26.34 36.61 60.87
CA LYS A 570 -26.87 37.47 59.80
C LYS A 570 -28.19 38.12 60.20
N CYS A 571 -28.46 39.30 59.66
CA CYS A 571 -29.76 39.95 59.84
C CYS A 571 -30.84 39.28 58.98
N VAL A 572 -31.97 38.94 59.62
CA VAL A 572 -33.16 38.33 59.03
C VAL A 572 -34.42 39.12 59.31
#